data_AF-A0A964MJX4-F1
#
_entry.id   AF-A0A964MJX4-F1
#
_cell.length_a   1.000
_cell.length_b   1.000
_cell.length_c   1.000
_cell.angle_alpha   90.00
_cell.angle_beta   90.00
_cell.angle_gamma   90.00
#
_symmetry.space_group_name_H-M   'P 1'
#
loop_
_entity.id
_entity.type
_entity.pdbx_description
1 polymer ?
#
loop_
_entity_poly.entity_id
_entity_poly.type
_entity_poly.pdbx_seq_one_letter_code
_entity_poly.pdbx_strand_id
1 'polypeptide(L)'
;MSDTPEPSIESDLLADPTDTPAEVAEKTQRRQWWQLLLFLKREGKSRDRSMMFNAAVTVGTTALVAFTAMYATLSTTNRNLNETRRGARVVALVEEWSVTVADASSAIEILGQRANDLWAYGAAIDQQNVILDEALVSEATKETAYLKVRQSLAFSSAKAGLVSSEVTNKCLDKFVAMLDTWQNALNWTRSSLQVEGGVDAGINAVSMQQENRTALSESLSIVRNLARTELDTAGTDGSSVKCSIPAEDVLWEKLIPSDSGDN
;
A
#
# COMPACT_ATOMS: atom_id res chain seq x y z
N MET A 1 -11.01 -28.04 32.01
CA MET A 1 -9.58 -27.68 32.10
C MET A 1 -8.85 -28.69 31.22
N SER A 2 -8.32 -28.24 30.09
CA SER A 2 -7.48 -29.06 29.21
C SER A 2 -6.25 -28.23 28.90
N ASP A 3 -5.20 -28.47 29.68
CA ASP A 3 -3.87 -27.94 29.48
C ASP A 3 -3.36 -28.47 28.14
N THR A 4 -3.31 -27.58 27.14
CA THR A 4 -2.59 -27.84 25.90
C THR A 4 -1.26 -27.10 26.08
N PRO A 5 -0.11 -27.78 26.01
CA PRO A 5 1.16 -27.12 26.30
C PRO A 5 1.45 -26.09 25.20
N GLU A 6 1.71 -24.84 25.60
CA GLU A 6 2.30 -23.84 24.72
C GLU A 6 3.68 -24.34 24.28
N PRO A 7 3.96 -24.45 22.97
CA PRO A 7 5.33 -24.73 22.53
C PRO A 7 6.17 -23.48 22.78
N SER A 8 7.18 -23.65 23.62
CA SER A 8 8.17 -22.64 23.99
C SER A 8 8.86 -22.07 22.74
N ILE A 9 8.87 -20.74 22.64
CA ILE A 9 9.43 -19.93 21.55
C ILE A 9 10.98 -19.99 21.51
N GLU A 10 11.61 -20.67 22.47
CA GLU A 10 13.03 -20.50 22.78
C GLU A 10 13.97 -21.49 22.09
N SER A 11 13.46 -22.56 21.47
CA SER A 11 14.30 -23.63 20.90
C SER A 11 14.55 -23.54 19.39
N ASP A 12 13.83 -22.67 18.66
CA ASP A 12 13.89 -22.55 17.19
C ASP A 12 14.75 -21.35 16.74
N LEU A 13 15.61 -20.85 17.64
CA LEU A 13 16.22 -19.53 17.51
C LEU A 13 17.49 -19.46 16.66
N LEU A 14 18.02 -20.57 16.16
CA LEU A 14 19.26 -20.59 15.37
C LEU A 14 19.11 -21.55 14.20
N ALA A 15 19.45 -21.08 12.99
CA ALA A 15 19.66 -21.95 11.84
C ALA A 15 20.67 -23.02 12.25
N ASP A 16 20.30 -24.29 12.06
CA ASP A 16 21.24 -25.37 12.29
C ASP A 16 22.31 -25.27 11.20
N PRO A 17 23.62 -25.18 11.50
CA PRO A 17 24.67 -25.07 10.49
C PRO A 17 24.71 -26.23 9.48
N THR A 18 23.93 -27.30 9.70
CA THR A 18 23.72 -28.41 8.77
C THR A 18 22.48 -28.30 7.88
N ASP A 19 21.61 -27.30 8.08
CA ASP A 19 20.43 -27.11 7.24
C ASP A 19 20.83 -26.82 5.79
N THR A 20 20.24 -27.55 4.84
CA THR A 20 20.42 -27.26 3.42
C THR A 20 19.76 -25.92 3.05
N PRO A 21 20.21 -25.23 1.99
CA PRO A 21 19.61 -23.95 1.56
C PRO A 21 18.10 -24.03 1.32
N ALA A 22 17.60 -25.20 0.94
CA ALA A 22 16.17 -25.47 0.75
C ALA A 22 15.40 -25.51 2.09
N GLU A 23 15.99 -26.07 3.15
CA GLU A 23 15.38 -26.16 4.47
C GLU A 23 15.39 -24.81 5.19
N VAL A 24 16.45 -24.01 5.02
CA VAL A 24 16.47 -22.62 5.50
C VAL A 24 15.41 -21.79 4.79
N ALA A 25 15.29 -21.94 3.46
CA ALA A 25 14.25 -21.28 2.67
C ALA A 25 12.84 -21.69 3.13
N GLU A 26 12.59 -22.97 3.39
CA GLU A 26 11.30 -23.47 3.87
C GLU A 26 10.95 -22.96 5.29
N LYS A 27 11.95 -22.90 6.20
CA LYS A 27 11.78 -22.34 7.55
C LYS A 27 11.49 -20.83 7.50
N THR A 28 12.20 -20.07 6.66
CA THR A 28 11.89 -18.64 6.43
C THR A 28 10.54 -18.44 5.74
N GLN A 29 10.19 -19.31 4.79
CA GLN A 29 8.89 -19.31 4.11
C GLN A 29 7.76 -19.52 5.13
N ARG A 30 7.88 -20.49 6.06
CA ARG A 30 6.90 -20.67 7.14
C ARG A 30 6.78 -19.44 8.03
N ARG A 31 7.88 -18.81 8.41
CA ARG A 31 7.85 -17.57 9.23
C ARG A 31 7.18 -16.41 8.48
N GLN A 32 7.47 -16.23 7.19
CA GLN A 32 6.88 -15.18 6.35
C GLN A 32 5.38 -15.40 6.14
N TRP A 33 4.96 -16.64 5.81
CA TRP A 33 3.55 -16.98 5.71
C TRP A 33 2.83 -16.84 7.05
N TRP A 34 3.48 -17.20 8.16
CA TRP A 34 2.93 -16.96 9.50
C TRP A 34 2.81 -15.49 9.84
N GLN A 35 3.80 -14.64 9.52
CA GLN A 35 3.70 -13.20 9.76
C GLN A 35 2.66 -12.53 8.87
N LEU A 36 2.57 -12.93 7.60
CA LEU A 36 1.52 -12.48 6.69
C LEU A 36 0.14 -12.92 7.17
N LEU A 37 0.00 -14.17 7.61
CA LEU A 37 -1.24 -14.68 8.19
C LEU A 37 -1.58 -14.00 9.52
N LEU A 38 -0.58 -13.66 10.34
CA LEU A 38 -0.79 -12.90 11.58
C LEU A 38 -1.17 -11.45 11.30
N PHE A 39 -0.59 -10.82 10.28
CA PHE A 39 -0.98 -9.50 9.79
C PHE A 39 -2.42 -9.52 9.29
N LEU A 40 -2.75 -10.44 8.37
CA LEU A 40 -4.12 -10.66 7.88
C LEU A 40 -5.10 -11.02 9.00
N LYS A 41 -4.69 -11.78 10.01
CA LYS A 41 -5.54 -12.16 11.16
C LYS A 41 -5.72 -11.01 12.16
N ARG A 42 -4.72 -10.15 12.32
CA ARG A 42 -4.76 -8.95 13.18
C ARG A 42 -5.60 -7.85 12.54
N GLU A 43 -5.56 -7.74 11.22
CA GLU A 43 -6.39 -6.82 10.43
C GLU A 43 -7.81 -7.34 10.14
N GLY A 44 -8.00 -8.66 10.04
CA GLY A 44 -9.29 -9.30 9.78
C GLY A 44 -10.30 -9.21 10.94
N LYS A 45 -9.89 -8.73 12.12
CA LYS A 45 -10.81 -8.45 13.24
C LYS A 45 -11.52 -7.10 13.12
N SER A 46 -11.14 -6.21 12.18
CA SER A 46 -11.74 -4.87 12.06
C SER A 46 -12.07 -4.40 10.64
N ARG A 47 -11.91 -5.22 9.58
CA ARG A 47 -12.16 -4.80 8.19
C ARG A 47 -13.09 -5.74 7.45
N ASP A 48 -13.83 -5.15 6.50
CA ASP A 48 -14.70 -5.85 5.57
C ASP A 48 -13.94 -6.94 4.79
N ARG A 49 -14.60 -8.08 4.61
CA ARG A 49 -14.02 -9.34 4.11
C ARG A 49 -13.49 -9.23 2.67
N SER A 50 -13.99 -8.27 1.88
CA SER A 50 -13.59 -7.99 0.50
C SER A 50 -12.22 -7.30 0.37
N MET A 51 -11.87 -6.43 1.33
CA MET A 51 -10.57 -5.74 1.41
C MET A 51 -9.41 -6.72 1.59
N MET A 52 -9.63 -7.78 2.36
CA MET A 52 -8.61 -8.82 2.57
C MET A 52 -8.32 -9.64 1.30
N PHE A 53 -9.29 -9.84 0.41
CA PHE A 53 -9.08 -10.62 -0.82
C PHE A 53 -8.25 -9.86 -1.85
N ASN A 54 -8.50 -8.58 -2.08
CA ASN A 54 -7.71 -7.78 -3.03
C ASN A 54 -6.28 -7.52 -2.55
N ALA A 55 -6.12 -7.24 -1.25
CA ALA A 55 -4.81 -7.16 -0.62
C ALA A 55 -4.08 -8.52 -0.70
N ALA A 56 -4.73 -9.64 -0.37
CA ALA A 56 -4.12 -10.97 -0.42
C ALA A 56 -3.77 -11.42 -1.86
N VAL A 57 -4.56 -11.07 -2.88
CA VAL A 57 -4.25 -11.39 -4.28
C VAL A 57 -3.10 -10.54 -4.82
N THR A 58 -3.05 -9.26 -4.45
CA THR A 58 -1.94 -8.36 -4.78
C THR A 58 -0.64 -8.78 -4.12
N VAL A 59 -0.70 -9.09 -2.82
CA VAL A 59 0.42 -9.60 -2.04
C VAL A 59 0.85 -10.97 -2.56
N GLY A 60 -0.10 -11.85 -2.86
CA GLY A 60 0.16 -13.19 -3.37
C GLY A 60 0.85 -13.18 -4.74
N THR A 61 0.44 -12.29 -5.65
CA THR A 61 1.08 -12.15 -6.97
C THR A 61 2.45 -11.49 -6.88
N THR A 62 2.64 -10.50 -6.00
CA THR A 62 3.93 -9.84 -5.80
C THR A 62 4.93 -10.77 -5.09
N ALA A 63 4.46 -11.50 -4.07
CA ALA A 63 5.24 -12.51 -3.38
C ALA A 63 5.63 -13.67 -4.32
N LEU A 64 4.71 -14.18 -5.16
CA LEU A 64 5.03 -15.25 -6.10
C LEU A 64 6.11 -14.86 -7.13
N VAL A 65 6.08 -13.63 -7.66
CA VAL A 65 7.13 -13.14 -8.57
C VAL A 65 8.46 -12.93 -7.83
N ALA A 66 8.41 -12.46 -6.60
CA ALA A 66 9.59 -12.38 -5.73
C ALA A 66 10.18 -13.76 -5.41
N PHE A 67 9.33 -14.78 -5.21
CA PHE A 67 9.74 -16.16 -4.94
C PHE A 67 10.37 -16.84 -6.17
N THR A 68 9.85 -16.60 -7.38
CA THR A 68 10.46 -17.16 -8.60
C THR A 68 11.82 -16.53 -8.90
N ALA A 69 11.98 -15.23 -8.64
CA ALA A 69 13.28 -14.54 -8.75
C ALA A 69 14.28 -15.02 -7.70
N MET A 70 13.86 -15.15 -6.44
CA MET A 70 14.69 -15.66 -5.34
C MET A 70 15.11 -17.12 -5.56
N TYR A 71 14.19 -17.98 -5.99
CA TYR A 71 14.49 -19.39 -6.33
C TYR A 71 15.42 -19.51 -7.53
N ALA A 72 15.28 -18.67 -8.56
CA ALA A 72 16.20 -18.65 -9.69
C ALA A 72 17.63 -18.27 -9.24
N THR A 73 17.78 -17.30 -8.32
CA THR A 73 19.10 -16.94 -7.78
C THR A 73 19.68 -17.96 -6.79
N LEU A 74 18.84 -18.68 -6.05
CA LEU A 74 19.28 -19.70 -5.09
C LEU A 74 19.57 -21.04 -5.79
N SER A 75 18.80 -21.44 -6.80
CA SER A 75 18.97 -22.70 -7.54
C SER A 75 20.20 -22.72 -8.45
N THR A 76 20.80 -21.57 -8.76
CA THR A 76 22.08 -21.47 -9.49
C THR A 76 23.32 -21.53 -8.59
N THR A 77 23.17 -21.77 -7.28
CA THR A 77 24.29 -21.70 -6.34
C THR A 77 25.23 -22.90 -6.46
N ASN A 78 26.28 -22.73 -7.26
CA ASN A 78 27.57 -23.34 -7.01
C ASN A 78 28.66 -22.28 -7.22
N ARG A 79 29.07 -21.65 -6.11
CA ARG A 79 30.28 -20.81 -5.86
C ARG A 79 30.20 -19.29 -6.13
N ASN A 80 29.95 -18.47 -5.07
CA ASN A 80 30.75 -17.29 -4.68
C ASN A 80 30.16 -16.50 -3.47
N LEU A 81 31.01 -15.89 -2.63
CA LEU A 81 30.60 -14.99 -1.52
C LEU A 81 29.74 -13.78 -1.99
N ASN A 82 29.96 -13.33 -3.23
CA ASN A 82 29.16 -12.27 -3.84
C ASN A 82 27.72 -12.72 -4.14
N GLU A 83 27.49 -14.00 -4.44
CA GLU A 83 26.15 -14.55 -4.64
C GLU A 83 25.40 -14.64 -3.29
N THR A 84 26.09 -14.97 -2.20
CA THR A 84 25.52 -14.97 -0.85
C THR A 84 25.11 -13.56 -0.39
N ARG A 85 25.95 -12.54 -0.66
CA ARG A 85 25.61 -11.14 -0.36
C ARG A 85 24.46 -10.61 -1.21
N ARG A 86 24.42 -10.98 -2.49
CA ARG A 86 23.30 -10.66 -3.39
C ARG A 86 22.01 -11.32 -2.91
N GLY A 87 22.07 -12.60 -2.53
CA GLY A 87 20.93 -13.34 -1.98
C GLY A 87 20.36 -12.69 -0.71
N ALA A 88 21.23 -12.30 0.23
CA ALA A 88 20.80 -11.59 1.45
C ALA A 88 20.12 -10.24 1.16
N ARG A 89 20.61 -9.48 0.17
CA ARG A 89 19.98 -8.22 -0.27
C ARG A 89 18.61 -8.45 -0.91
N VAL A 90 18.51 -9.46 -1.78
CA VAL A 90 17.24 -9.82 -2.43
C VAL A 90 16.22 -10.24 -1.37
N VAL A 91 16.60 -11.03 -0.37
CA VAL A 91 15.70 -11.40 0.75
C VAL A 91 15.18 -10.17 1.48
N ALA A 92 16.07 -9.23 1.84
CA ALA A 92 15.67 -7.99 2.50
C ALA A 92 14.73 -7.14 1.62
N LEU A 93 15.02 -7.05 0.32
CA LEU A 93 14.14 -6.38 -0.64
C LEU A 93 12.76 -7.02 -0.70
N VAL A 94 12.67 -8.35 -0.77
CA VAL A 94 11.37 -9.06 -0.80
C VAL A 94 10.58 -8.76 0.47
N GLU A 95 11.21 -8.85 1.63
CA GLU A 95 10.57 -8.60 2.92
C GLU A 95 9.99 -7.19 2.97
N GLU A 96 10.80 -6.17 2.71
CA GLU A 96 10.38 -4.77 2.86
C GLU A 96 9.42 -4.31 1.77
N TRP A 97 9.62 -4.73 0.52
CA TRP A 97 8.73 -4.36 -0.58
C TRP A 97 7.38 -5.05 -0.52
N SER A 98 7.31 -6.29 -0.02
CA SER A 98 6.03 -7.00 0.13
C SER A 98 5.08 -6.26 1.07
N VAL A 99 5.60 -5.77 2.20
CA VAL A 99 4.84 -4.98 3.18
C VAL A 99 4.49 -3.62 2.59
N THR A 100 5.44 -2.93 1.96
CA THR A 100 5.22 -1.61 1.36
C THR A 100 4.13 -1.64 0.28
N VAL A 101 4.14 -2.65 -0.59
CA VAL A 101 3.11 -2.81 -1.63
C VAL A 101 1.74 -3.14 -1.02
N ALA A 102 1.71 -3.92 0.07
CA ALA A 102 0.47 -4.22 0.80
C ALA A 102 -0.14 -2.95 1.42
N ASP A 103 0.67 -2.18 2.14
CA ASP A 103 0.26 -0.93 2.77
C ASP A 103 -0.19 0.10 1.72
N ALA A 104 0.54 0.22 0.60
CA ALA A 104 0.20 1.09 -0.51
C ALA A 104 -1.15 0.71 -1.16
N SER A 105 -1.38 -0.58 -1.38
CA SER A 105 -2.65 -1.09 -1.90
C SER A 105 -3.80 -0.79 -0.94
N SER A 106 -3.59 -1.01 0.36
CA SER A 106 -4.57 -0.75 1.41
C SER A 106 -4.92 0.74 1.50
N ALA A 107 -3.92 1.63 1.40
CA ALA A 107 -4.12 3.08 1.40
C ALA A 107 -5.00 3.53 0.24
N ILE A 108 -4.69 3.09 -0.98
CA ILE A 108 -5.46 3.42 -2.19
C ILE A 108 -6.89 2.91 -2.10
N GLU A 109 -7.09 1.70 -1.60
CA GLU A 109 -8.43 1.14 -1.46
C GLU A 109 -9.28 1.94 -0.47
N ILE A 110 -8.70 2.36 0.67
CA ILE A 110 -9.41 3.21 1.63
C ILE A 110 -9.74 4.57 1.01
N LEU A 111 -8.79 5.21 0.30
CA LEU A 111 -9.05 6.48 -0.39
C LEU A 111 -10.20 6.33 -1.40
N GLY A 112 -10.22 5.23 -2.16
CA GLY A 112 -11.32 4.90 -3.05
C GLY A 112 -12.65 4.76 -2.30
N GLN A 113 -12.69 4.04 -1.18
CA GLN A 113 -13.92 3.90 -0.40
C GLN A 113 -14.39 5.23 0.18
N ARG A 114 -13.48 6.08 0.69
CA ARG A 114 -13.83 7.43 1.18
C ARG A 114 -14.46 8.29 0.09
N ALA A 115 -13.87 8.30 -1.10
CA ALA A 115 -14.45 8.98 -2.26
C ALA A 115 -15.84 8.44 -2.64
N ASN A 116 -16.11 7.14 -2.46
CA ASN A 116 -17.45 6.58 -2.70
C ASN A 116 -18.47 7.03 -1.64
N ASP A 117 -18.08 7.10 -0.37
CA ASP A 117 -18.98 7.57 0.69
C ASP A 117 -19.34 9.05 0.48
N LEU A 118 -18.35 9.89 0.16
CA LEU A 118 -18.58 11.30 -0.14
C LEU A 118 -19.44 11.49 -1.40
N TRP A 119 -19.25 10.63 -2.40
CA TRP A 119 -20.10 10.63 -3.60
C TRP A 119 -21.54 10.27 -3.26
N ALA A 120 -21.76 9.23 -2.45
CA ALA A 120 -23.09 8.83 -2.01
C ALA A 120 -23.77 9.92 -1.17
N TYR A 121 -23.01 10.59 -0.30
CA TYR A 121 -23.50 11.73 0.48
C TYR A 121 -23.91 12.91 -0.42
N GLY A 122 -23.03 13.33 -1.33
CA GLY A 122 -23.31 14.42 -2.27
C GLY A 122 -24.50 14.11 -3.20
N ALA A 123 -24.59 12.88 -3.70
CA ALA A 123 -25.71 12.43 -4.55
C ALA A 123 -27.05 12.42 -3.80
N ALA A 124 -27.06 12.08 -2.50
CA ALA A 124 -28.27 12.12 -1.69
C ALA A 124 -28.79 13.55 -1.50
N ILE A 125 -27.88 14.51 -1.31
CA ILE A 125 -28.22 15.94 -1.23
C ILE A 125 -28.78 16.42 -2.57
N ASP A 126 -28.08 16.17 -3.67
CA ASP A 126 -28.45 16.65 -5.01
C ASP A 126 -29.78 16.06 -5.53
N GLN A 127 -29.97 14.74 -5.40
CA GLN A 127 -31.09 14.06 -6.04
C GLN A 127 -32.34 13.98 -5.19
N GLN A 128 -32.18 13.93 -3.87
CA GLN A 128 -33.28 13.64 -2.94
C GLN A 128 -33.49 14.76 -1.93
N ASN A 129 -32.60 15.76 -1.87
CA ASN A 129 -32.57 16.78 -0.82
C ASN A 129 -32.56 16.14 0.58
N VAL A 130 -31.88 14.99 0.71
CA VAL A 130 -31.76 14.20 1.94
C VAL A 130 -30.30 14.22 2.40
N ILE A 131 -30.11 14.44 3.70
CA ILE A 131 -28.81 14.35 4.35
C ILE A 131 -28.59 12.89 4.78
N LEU A 132 -27.54 12.26 4.27
CA LEU A 132 -27.19 10.86 4.56
C LEU A 132 -26.06 10.80 5.60
N ASP A 133 -26.36 11.12 6.86
CA ASP A 133 -25.37 11.21 7.94
C ASP A 133 -24.58 9.90 8.13
N GLU A 134 -25.18 8.75 7.82
CA GLU A 134 -24.49 7.46 7.89
C GLU A 134 -23.30 7.38 6.94
N ALA A 135 -23.38 8.01 5.76
CA ALA A 135 -22.27 8.04 4.80
C ALA A 135 -21.12 8.90 5.34
N LEU A 136 -21.40 10.03 5.97
CA LEU A 136 -20.38 10.87 6.63
C LEU A 136 -19.73 10.17 7.83
N VAL A 137 -20.51 9.46 8.66
CA VAL A 137 -19.97 8.67 9.78
C VAL A 137 -19.10 7.52 9.27
N SER A 138 -19.52 6.85 8.19
CA SER A 138 -18.72 5.82 7.54
C SER A 138 -17.42 6.40 7.00
N GLU A 139 -17.48 7.54 6.32
CA GLU A 139 -16.33 8.24 5.77
C GLU A 139 -15.32 8.62 6.85
N ALA A 140 -15.77 9.22 7.96
CA ALA A 140 -14.89 9.61 9.06
C ALA A 140 -14.21 8.40 9.74
N THR A 141 -14.91 7.28 9.80
CA THR A 141 -14.34 6.01 10.26
C THR A 141 -13.24 5.53 9.31
N LYS A 142 -13.45 5.66 8.00
CA LYS A 142 -12.47 5.32 6.97
C LYS A 142 -11.29 6.30 6.92
N GLU A 143 -11.48 7.58 7.20
CA GLU A 143 -10.38 8.54 7.41
C GLU A 143 -9.46 8.06 8.55
N THR A 144 -10.04 7.69 9.69
CA THR A 144 -9.27 7.17 10.83
C THR A 144 -8.51 5.88 10.46
N ALA A 145 -9.13 5.00 9.67
CA ALA A 145 -8.47 3.79 9.18
C ALA A 145 -7.33 4.13 8.20
N TYR A 146 -7.52 5.10 7.30
CA TYR A 146 -6.51 5.57 6.38
C TYR A 146 -5.29 6.11 7.13
N LEU A 147 -5.48 6.96 8.14
CA LEU A 147 -4.37 7.55 8.91
C LEU A 147 -3.48 6.47 9.56
N LYS A 148 -4.08 5.37 10.04
CA LYS A 148 -3.34 4.21 10.56
C LYS A 148 -2.54 3.51 9.46
N VAL A 149 -3.15 3.26 8.30
CA VAL A 149 -2.45 2.65 7.17
C VAL A 149 -1.35 3.57 6.63
N ARG A 150 -1.59 4.87 6.58
CA ARG A 150 -0.62 5.89 6.16
C ARG A 150 0.59 5.93 7.09
N GLN A 151 0.37 5.77 8.39
CA GLN A 151 1.42 5.60 9.39
C GLN A 151 2.22 4.31 9.15
N SER A 152 1.56 3.16 8.96
CA SER A 152 2.24 1.91 8.61
C SER A 152 3.06 2.04 7.32
N LEU A 153 2.47 2.65 6.28
CA LEU A 153 3.11 2.90 5.00
C LEU A 153 4.35 3.78 5.14
N ALA A 154 4.32 4.79 6.01
CA ALA A 154 5.49 5.62 6.28
C ALA A 154 6.66 4.77 6.82
N PHE A 155 6.39 3.83 7.72
CA PHE A 155 7.41 2.92 8.24
C PHE A 155 7.87 1.90 7.20
N SER A 156 6.96 1.26 6.48
CA SER A 156 7.32 0.24 5.48
C SER A 156 8.05 0.85 4.28
N SER A 157 7.58 1.97 3.75
CA SER A 157 8.27 2.70 2.66
C SER A 157 9.65 3.19 3.07
N ALA A 158 9.83 3.66 4.31
CA ALA A 158 11.16 4.04 4.82
C ALA A 158 12.11 2.83 4.85
N LYS A 159 11.64 1.66 5.31
CA LYS A 159 12.46 0.45 5.32
C LYS A 159 12.78 -0.07 3.92
N ALA A 160 11.80 -0.09 3.02
CA ALA A 160 12.04 -0.41 1.62
C ALA A 160 13.05 0.56 0.99
N GLY A 161 12.97 1.84 1.36
CA GLY A 161 13.92 2.84 0.89
C GLY A 161 15.36 2.66 1.39
N LEU A 162 15.57 2.03 2.55
CA LEU A 162 16.92 1.71 3.06
C LEU A 162 17.63 0.64 2.21
N VAL A 163 16.86 -0.21 1.53
CA VAL A 163 17.38 -1.31 0.72
C VAL A 163 17.29 -1.04 -0.78
N SER A 164 16.82 0.13 -1.19
CA SER A 164 16.57 0.51 -2.58
C SER A 164 17.46 1.64 -3.09
N SER A 165 17.48 1.79 -4.42
CA SER A 165 18.23 2.85 -5.08
C SER A 165 17.66 4.26 -4.81
N GLU A 166 18.50 5.28 -4.98
CA GLU A 166 18.11 6.68 -4.82
C GLU A 166 16.95 7.10 -5.75
N VAL A 167 16.93 6.57 -6.98
CA VAL A 167 15.88 6.85 -7.96
C VAL A 167 14.53 6.31 -7.47
N THR A 168 14.54 5.12 -6.89
CA THR A 168 13.34 4.51 -6.32
C THR A 168 12.84 5.26 -5.11
N ASN A 169 13.74 5.71 -4.22
CA ASN A 169 13.36 6.51 -3.05
C ASN A 169 12.67 7.82 -3.47
N LYS A 170 13.23 8.53 -4.45
CA LYS A 170 12.59 9.74 -5.01
C LYS A 170 11.19 9.46 -5.56
N CYS A 171 10.96 8.28 -6.15
CA CYS A 171 9.65 7.94 -6.67
C CYS A 171 8.66 7.49 -5.57
N LEU A 172 9.14 6.76 -4.56
CA LEU A 172 8.35 6.44 -3.37
C LEU A 172 7.92 7.70 -2.62
N ASP A 173 8.79 8.71 -2.50
CA ASP A 173 8.44 10.00 -1.89
C ASP A 173 7.30 10.69 -2.66
N LYS A 174 7.36 10.68 -4.00
CA LYS A 174 6.26 11.19 -4.84
C LYS A 174 4.97 10.41 -4.67
N PHE A 175 5.05 9.08 -4.55
CA PHE A 175 3.90 8.23 -4.29
C PHE A 175 3.23 8.60 -2.96
N VAL A 176 4.03 8.75 -1.92
CA VAL A 176 3.57 9.11 -0.59
C VAL A 176 2.94 10.51 -0.58
N ALA A 177 3.58 11.49 -1.23
CA ALA A 177 3.02 12.83 -1.39
C ALA A 177 1.69 12.82 -2.16
N MET A 178 1.60 12.03 -3.23
CA MET A 178 0.36 11.84 -4.00
C MET A 178 -0.78 11.32 -3.10
N LEU A 179 -0.52 10.33 -2.24
CA LEU A 179 -1.52 9.84 -1.29
C LEU A 179 -1.97 10.92 -0.30
N ASP A 180 -1.05 11.76 0.17
CA ASP A 180 -1.37 12.88 1.07
C ASP A 180 -2.22 13.95 0.36
N THR A 181 -1.92 14.26 -0.90
CA THR A 181 -2.74 15.17 -1.72
C THR A 181 -4.17 14.65 -1.88
N TRP A 182 -4.34 13.35 -2.15
CA TRP A 182 -5.66 12.72 -2.21
C TRP A 182 -6.41 12.78 -0.88
N GLN A 183 -5.73 12.51 0.22
CA GLN A 183 -6.31 12.62 1.56
C GLN A 183 -6.79 14.06 1.84
N ASN A 184 -5.98 15.05 1.49
CA ASN A 184 -6.32 16.46 1.67
C ASN A 184 -7.50 16.88 0.79
N ALA A 185 -7.54 16.42 -0.46
CA ALA A 185 -8.65 16.68 -1.38
C ALA A 185 -9.98 16.09 -0.85
N LEU A 186 -9.97 14.87 -0.31
CA LEU A 186 -11.15 14.27 0.33
C LEU A 186 -11.60 15.05 1.57
N ASN A 187 -10.65 15.53 2.37
CA ASN A 187 -10.95 16.34 3.55
C ASN A 187 -11.57 17.69 3.18
N TRP A 188 -11.04 18.35 2.15
CA TRP A 188 -11.63 19.56 1.58
C TRP A 188 -13.05 19.28 1.10
N THR A 189 -13.24 18.19 0.37
CA THR A 189 -14.53 17.82 -0.24
C THR A 189 -15.60 17.55 0.81
N ARG A 190 -15.24 16.82 1.87
CA ARG A 190 -16.12 16.62 3.02
C ARG A 190 -16.54 17.95 3.64
N SER A 191 -15.58 18.86 3.83
CA SER A 191 -15.87 20.18 4.40
C SER A 191 -16.82 20.97 3.50
N SER A 192 -16.58 21.00 2.19
CA SER A 192 -17.43 21.71 1.22
C SER A 192 -18.86 21.18 1.19
N LEU A 193 -19.04 19.86 1.26
CA LEU A 193 -20.36 19.22 1.30
C LEU A 193 -21.17 19.53 2.57
N GLN A 194 -20.53 20.02 3.63
CA GLN A 194 -21.17 20.33 4.92
C GLN A 194 -21.44 21.83 5.14
N VAL A 195 -20.91 22.71 4.28
CA VAL A 195 -21.05 24.16 4.42
C VAL A 195 -22.17 24.67 3.51
N GLU A 196 -22.98 25.59 4.03
CA GLU A 196 -24.04 26.26 3.27
C GLU A 196 -23.44 27.01 2.06
N GLY A 197 -23.97 26.74 0.86
CA GLY A 197 -23.43 27.27 -0.39
C GLY A 197 -22.18 26.55 -0.94
N GLY A 198 -21.61 25.59 -0.20
CA GLY A 198 -20.43 24.81 -0.62
C GLY A 198 -20.76 23.47 -1.30
N VAL A 199 -22.02 23.04 -1.26
CA VAL A 199 -22.46 21.71 -1.70
C VAL A 199 -22.13 21.44 -3.17
N ASP A 200 -22.41 22.39 -4.07
CA ASP A 200 -22.15 22.23 -5.51
C ASP A 200 -20.65 22.04 -5.79
N ALA A 201 -19.79 22.81 -5.10
CA ALA A 201 -18.35 22.68 -5.19
C ALA A 201 -17.87 21.33 -4.64
N GLY A 202 -18.49 20.84 -3.57
CA GLY A 202 -18.26 19.52 -3.00
C GLY A 202 -18.63 18.39 -3.97
N ILE A 203 -19.82 18.45 -4.60
CA ILE A 203 -20.28 17.46 -5.59
C ILE A 203 -19.34 17.44 -6.79
N ASN A 204 -18.96 18.61 -7.30
CA ASN A 204 -18.01 18.74 -8.41
C ASN A 204 -16.65 18.12 -8.05
N ALA A 205 -16.11 18.41 -6.87
CA ALA A 205 -14.85 17.82 -6.41
C ALA A 205 -14.90 16.30 -6.31
N VAL A 206 -15.99 15.73 -5.79
CA VAL A 206 -16.11 14.26 -5.78
C VAL A 206 -16.15 13.70 -7.20
N SER A 207 -16.83 14.34 -8.15
CA SER A 207 -16.84 13.90 -9.56
C SER A 207 -15.43 13.92 -10.17
N MET A 208 -14.71 15.02 -9.98
CA MET A 208 -13.32 15.16 -10.43
C MET A 208 -12.42 14.06 -9.83
N GLN A 209 -12.61 13.74 -8.56
CA GLN A 209 -11.90 12.64 -7.90
C GLN A 209 -12.27 11.28 -8.47
N GLN A 210 -13.55 11.02 -8.78
CA GLN A 210 -13.99 9.77 -9.39
C GLN A 210 -13.36 9.58 -10.77
N GLU A 211 -13.33 10.63 -11.59
CA GLU A 211 -12.72 10.64 -12.92
C GLU A 211 -11.20 10.40 -12.88
N ASN A 212 -10.53 10.90 -11.84
CA ASN A 212 -9.08 10.78 -11.69
C ASN A 212 -8.62 9.57 -10.86
N ARG A 213 -9.52 8.65 -10.48
CA ARG A 213 -9.15 7.43 -9.72
C ARG A 213 -8.11 6.55 -10.41
N THR A 214 -8.05 6.59 -11.74
CA THR A 214 -7.02 5.87 -12.51
C THR A 214 -5.61 6.27 -12.11
N ALA A 215 -5.39 7.53 -11.69
CA ALA A 215 -4.10 7.98 -11.19
C ALA A 215 -3.63 7.21 -9.95
N LEU A 216 -4.55 6.79 -9.07
CA LEU A 216 -4.22 5.96 -7.90
C LEU A 216 -3.74 4.57 -8.32
N SER A 217 -4.47 3.91 -9.23
CA SER A 217 -4.12 2.56 -9.68
C SER A 217 -2.86 2.53 -10.55
N GLU A 218 -2.66 3.53 -11.40
CA GLU A 218 -1.43 3.73 -12.18
C GLU A 218 -0.23 3.94 -11.25
N SER A 219 -0.37 4.77 -10.22
CA SER A 219 0.68 4.99 -9.23
C SER A 219 1.04 3.72 -8.47
N LEU A 220 0.07 2.88 -8.11
CA LEU A 220 0.35 1.57 -7.50
C LEU A 220 1.08 0.63 -8.47
N SER A 221 0.76 0.69 -9.76
CA SER A 221 1.48 -0.07 -10.79
C SER A 221 2.95 0.37 -10.86
N ILE A 222 3.22 1.68 -10.78
CA ILE A 222 4.58 2.22 -10.72
C ILE A 222 5.32 1.67 -9.49
N VAL A 223 4.71 1.72 -8.29
CA VAL A 223 5.31 1.17 -7.06
C VAL A 223 5.63 -0.32 -7.19
N ARG A 224 4.72 -1.12 -7.78
CA ARG A 224 4.96 -2.55 -8.03
C ARG A 224 6.09 -2.77 -9.03
N ASN A 225 6.22 -1.92 -10.05
CA ASN A 225 7.31 -2.02 -11.02
C ASN A 225 8.66 -1.61 -10.44
N LEU A 226 8.68 -0.63 -9.54
CA LEU A 226 9.88 -0.28 -8.76
C LEU A 226 10.32 -1.48 -7.93
N ALA A 227 9.40 -2.10 -7.17
CA ALA A 227 9.70 -3.29 -6.37
C ALA A 227 10.33 -4.41 -7.22
N ARG A 228 9.74 -4.71 -8.39
CA ARG A 228 10.28 -5.73 -9.32
C ARG A 228 11.67 -5.37 -9.83
N THR A 229 11.87 -4.11 -10.22
CA THR A 229 13.14 -3.65 -10.77
C THR A 229 14.24 -3.69 -9.70
N GLU A 230 13.95 -3.22 -8.50
CA GLU A 230 14.88 -3.28 -7.37
C GLU A 230 15.23 -4.73 -7.00
N LEU A 231 14.28 -5.66 -7.10
CA LEU A 231 14.55 -7.09 -6.92
C LEU A 231 15.48 -7.64 -8.01
N ASP A 232 15.23 -7.33 -9.27
CA ASP A 232 16.04 -7.78 -10.40
C ASP A 232 17.49 -7.26 -10.30
N THR A 233 17.66 -6.02 -9.85
CA THR A 233 18.96 -5.35 -9.71
C THR A 233 19.57 -5.52 -8.31
N ALA A 234 18.93 -6.27 -7.41
CA ALA A 234 19.35 -6.43 -6.02
C ALA A 234 19.62 -5.11 -5.28
N GLY A 235 18.77 -4.11 -5.52
CA GLY A 235 18.75 -2.83 -4.81
C GLY A 235 19.69 -1.78 -5.39
N THR A 236 20.27 -2.03 -6.57
CA THR A 236 21.34 -1.17 -7.12
C THR A 236 20.86 -0.18 -8.16
N ASP A 237 19.75 -0.44 -8.83
CA ASP A 237 19.21 0.42 -9.89
C ASP A 237 17.70 0.25 -10.05
N GLY A 238 16.98 1.37 -10.00
CA GLY A 238 15.54 1.48 -10.30
C GLY A 238 15.23 2.35 -11.52
N SER A 239 16.25 2.80 -12.26
CA SER A 239 16.13 3.84 -13.29
C SER A 239 15.36 3.42 -14.55
N SER A 240 15.17 2.12 -14.77
CA SER A 240 14.33 1.61 -15.88
C SER A 240 12.84 1.91 -15.69
N VAL A 241 12.40 2.22 -14.47
CA VAL A 241 11.02 2.60 -14.17
C VAL A 241 10.86 4.11 -14.24
N LYS A 242 10.08 4.57 -15.21
CA LYS A 242 9.74 5.99 -15.31
C LYS A 242 8.77 6.38 -14.19
N CYS A 243 9.24 7.21 -13.26
CA CYS A 243 8.39 7.80 -12.23
C CYS A 243 7.48 8.91 -12.82
N SER A 244 6.28 8.52 -13.23
CA SER A 244 5.27 9.41 -13.83
C SER A 244 4.17 9.84 -12.87
N ILE A 245 4.38 9.65 -11.56
CA ILE A 245 3.48 10.11 -10.51
C ILE A 245 3.41 11.64 -10.55
N PRO A 246 2.21 12.24 -10.67
CA PRO A 246 2.03 13.69 -10.69
C PRO A 246 2.58 14.37 -9.44
N ALA A 247 3.03 15.61 -9.59
CA ALA A 247 3.33 16.47 -8.45
C ALA A 247 2.03 16.93 -7.77
N GLU A 248 2.15 17.41 -6.53
CA GLU A 248 1.03 17.81 -5.68
C GLU A 248 0.14 18.87 -6.34
N ASP A 249 0.74 19.92 -6.90
CA ASP A 249 0.05 21.02 -7.58
C ASP A 249 -0.76 20.52 -8.79
N VAL A 250 -0.12 19.76 -9.67
CA VAL A 250 -0.75 19.18 -10.87
C VAL A 250 -1.87 18.21 -10.50
N LEU A 251 -1.72 17.49 -9.40
CA LEU A 251 -2.73 16.57 -8.92
C LEU A 251 -3.88 17.32 -8.26
N TRP A 252 -3.61 18.33 -7.43
CA TRP A 252 -4.61 19.12 -6.74
C TRP A 252 -5.63 19.73 -7.71
N GLU A 253 -5.14 20.33 -8.81
CA GLU A 253 -5.97 20.90 -9.87
C GLU A 253 -6.90 19.88 -10.54
N LYS A 254 -6.58 18.58 -10.44
CA LYS A 254 -7.42 17.49 -10.96
C LYS A 254 -8.40 16.93 -9.93
N LEU A 255 -8.22 17.23 -8.65
CA LEU A 255 -9.04 16.66 -7.57
C LEU A 255 -10.03 17.66 -6.97
N ILE A 256 -9.72 18.95 -7.04
CA ILE A 256 -10.54 20.03 -6.47
C ILE A 256 -10.85 21.04 -7.59
N PRO A 257 -12.10 21.55 -7.68
CA PRO A 257 -12.44 22.61 -8.60
C PRO A 257 -11.53 23.82 -8.37
N SER A 258 -11.14 24.48 -9.45
CA SER A 258 -10.56 25.81 -9.29
C SER A 258 -11.61 26.69 -8.60
N ASP A 259 -11.17 27.48 -7.62
CA ASP A 259 -12.02 28.52 -7.05
C ASP A 259 -12.51 29.36 -8.23
N SER A 260 -13.78 29.17 -8.59
CA SER A 260 -14.49 30.11 -9.44
C SER A 260 -14.70 31.31 -8.54
N GLY A 261 -13.69 32.16 -8.49
CA GLY A 261 -13.82 33.52 -7.97
C GLY A 261 -14.81 34.26 -8.85
N ASP A 262 -16.11 34.03 -8.60
CA ASP A 262 -17.15 34.98 -8.94
C ASP A 262 -16.94 36.19 -8.02
N ASN A 263 -16.16 37.14 -8.52
CA ASN A 263 -16.30 38.56 -8.18
C ASN A 263 -17.39 39.15 -9.07
#